data_AF-A0A2R4WND1-F1
#
_entry.id   AF-A0A2R4WND1-F1
#
_cell.length_a   1.000
_cell.length_b   1.000
_cell.length_c   1.000
_cell.angle_alpha   90.00
_cell.angle_beta   90.00
_cell.angle_gamma   90.00
#
_symmetry.space_group_name_H-M   'P 1'
#
loop_
_entity.id
_entity.type
_entity.pdbx_description
1 polymer ?
#
loop_
_entity_poly.entity_id
_entity_poly.type
_entity_poly.pdbx_seq_one_letter_code
_entity_poly.pdbx_strand_id
1 'polypeptide(L)' 'MTSDRFRECLTLLRWSQRGLAEALACDDRIVRRWASGDAEIPADLAAWLETLAQAHAAAPAPTTWRRRRRPASPVEA' A
#
# COMPACT_ATOMS: atom_id res chain seq x y z
N MET A 1 -0.46 -5.83 15.76
CA MET A 1 0.30 -5.94 14.48
C MET A 1 1.71 -5.38 14.69
N THR A 2 2.73 -5.94 14.05
CA THR A 2 4.12 -5.43 14.15
C THR A 2 4.34 -4.26 13.20
N SER A 3 5.37 -3.44 13.47
CA SER A 3 5.75 -2.32 12.59
C SER A 3 6.16 -2.78 11.19
N ASP A 4 6.84 -3.92 11.06
CA ASP A 4 7.18 -4.49 9.76
C ASP A 4 5.94 -4.90 8.96
N ARG A 5 4.98 -5.58 9.61
CA ARG A 5 3.74 -5.96 8.94
C ARG A 5 2.92 -4.74 8.54
N PHE A 6 2.89 -3.71 9.38
CA PHE A 6 2.26 -2.43 9.05
C PHE A 6 2.84 -1.79 7.78
N ARG A 7 4.18 -1.71 7.67
CA ARG A 7 4.85 -1.20 6.47
C ARG A 7 4.56 -2.06 5.24
N GLU A 8 4.47 -3.37 5.41
CA GLU A 8 4.12 -4.31 4.35
C GLU A 8 2.69 -4.05 3.83
N CYS A 9 1.70 -3.91 4.72
CA CYS A 9 0.33 -3.56 4.35
C CYS A 9 0.27 -2.25 3.54
N LEU A 10 0.99 -1.21 3.98
CA LEU A 10 1.05 0.06 3.23
C LEU A 10 1.69 -0.12 1.86
N THR A 11 2.73 -0.96 1.75
CA THR A 11 3.39 -1.27 0.47
C THR A 11 2.45 -1.99 -0.48
N LEU A 12 1.71 -2.99 0.02
CA LEU A 12 0.69 -3.72 -0.75
C LEU A 12 -0.40 -2.79 -1.26
N LEU A 13 -0.87 -1.88 -0.40
CA LEU A 13 -1.88 -0.88 -0.74
C LEU A 13 -1.34 0.28 -1.58
N ARG A 14 -0.02 0.32 -1.83
CA ARG A 14 0.67 1.42 -2.53
C ARG A 14 0.48 2.77 -1.84
N TRP A 15 0.27 2.77 -0.52
CA TRP A 15 0.12 3.96 0.30
C TRP A 15 1.44 4.37 0.95
N SER A 16 1.64 5.69 1.08
CA SER A 16 2.67 6.25 1.95
C SER A 16 2.14 6.38 3.38
N GLN A 17 3.03 6.54 4.37
CA GLN A 17 2.62 6.87 5.75
C GLN A 17 1.77 8.15 5.80
N ARG A 18 2.14 9.16 5.00
CA ARG A 18 1.36 10.39 4.86
C ARG A 18 -0.02 10.13 4.25
N GLY A 19 -0.10 9.29 3.22
CA GLY A 19 -1.38 8.91 2.62
C GLY A 19 -2.31 8.21 3.61
N LEU A 20 -1.75 7.38 4.51
CA LEU A 20 -2.54 6.80 5.61
C LEU A 20 -3.00 7.86 6.62
N ALA A 21 -2.13 8.80 7.00
CA ALA A 21 -2.50 9.89 7.92
C ALA A 21 -3.65 10.74 7.35
N GLU A 22 -3.58 11.06 6.05
CA GLU A 22 -4.63 11.76 5.32
C GLU A 22 -5.94 10.94 5.32
N ALA A 23 -5.87 9.62 5.07
CA ALA A 23 -7.05 8.74 5.08
C ALA A 23 -7.72 8.62 6.46
N LEU A 24 -6.93 8.67 7.54
CA LEU A 24 -7.40 8.63 8.92
C LEU A 24 -7.74 10.02 9.50
N ALA A 25 -7.46 11.10 8.75
CA ALA A 25 -7.49 12.47 9.25
C ALA A 25 -6.73 12.64 10.59
N CYS A 26 -5.56 12.01 10.70
CA CYS A 26 -4.74 12.00 11.91
C CYS A 26 -3.34 12.59 11.68
N ASP A 27 -2.58 12.78 12.76
CA ASP A 27 -1.24 13.37 12.71
C ASP A 27 -0.22 12.38 12.10
N ASP A 28 0.56 12.82 11.10
CA ASP A 28 1.66 12.05 10.50
C ASP A 28 2.64 11.48 11.55
N ARG A 29 2.82 12.16 12.68
CA ARG A 29 3.72 11.76 13.77
C ARG A 29 3.29 10.43 14.38
N ILE A 30 1.99 10.19 14.60
CA ILE A 30 1.55 8.91 15.18
C ILE A 30 1.76 7.77 14.17
N VAL A 31 1.50 8.03 12.89
CA VAL A 31 1.71 7.06 11.83
C VAL A 31 3.19 6.69 11.68
N ARG A 32 4.09 7.68 11.80
CA ARG A 32 5.54 7.44 11.81
C ARG A 32 5.98 6.59 13.00
N ARG A 33 5.39 6.79 14.18
CA ARG A 33 5.70 5.99 15.39
C ARG A 33 5.20 4.54 15.26
N TRP A 34 4.02 4.32 14.69
CA TRP A 34 3.58 2.97 14.34
C TRP A 34 4.53 2.32 13.33
N ALA A 35 4.92 3.09 12.32
CA ALA A 35 5.86 2.63 11.33
C ALA A 35 7.24 2.32 11.94
N SER A 36 7.75 3.05 12.92
CA SER A 36 9.05 2.76 13.56
C SER A 36 8.98 1.65 14.62
N GLY A 37 7.79 1.37 15.17
CA GLY A 37 7.62 0.49 16.33
C GLY A 37 7.69 1.24 17.66
N ASP A 38 7.78 2.57 17.64
CA ASP A 38 7.82 3.43 18.84
C ASP A 38 6.43 3.66 19.47
N ALA A 39 5.38 3.15 18.84
CA ALA A 39 4.02 3.15 19.36
C ALA A 39 3.29 1.86 18.98
N GLU A 40 2.43 1.39 19.87
CA GLU A 40 1.54 0.28 19.59
C GLU A 40 0.49 0.69 18.55
N ILE A 41 0.23 -0.23 17.61
CA ILE A 41 -0.76 -0.04 16.55
C ILE A 41 -2.11 -0.50 17.08
N PRO A 42 -3.15 0.36 17.06
CA PRO A 42 -4.50 -0.03 17.49
C PRO A 42 -4.99 -1.29 16.78
N ALA A 43 -5.65 -2.18 17.52
CA ALA A 43 -6.05 -3.50 17.01
C ALA A 43 -7.11 -3.41 15.90
N ASP A 44 -8.03 -2.45 16.02
CA ASP A 44 -9.03 -2.12 15.00
C ASP A 44 -8.39 -1.58 13.72
N LEU A 45 -7.42 -0.67 13.84
CA LEU A 45 -6.65 -0.17 12.70
C LEU A 45 -5.88 -1.30 12.00
N ALA A 46 -5.26 -2.19 12.79
CA ALA A 46 -4.56 -3.34 12.25
C ALA A 46 -5.49 -4.28 11.48
N ALA A 47 -6.66 -4.61 12.03
CA ALA A 47 -7.64 -5.47 11.37
C ALA A 47 -8.16 -4.85 10.07
N TRP A 48 -8.39 -3.53 10.06
CA TRP A 48 -8.81 -2.79 8.89
C TRP A 48 -7.75 -2.79 7.78
N LEU A 49 -6.48 -2.50 8.11
CA LEU A 49 -5.37 -2.52 7.15
C LEU A 49 -5.14 -3.91 6.54
N GLU A 50 -5.24 -4.96 7.34
CA GLU A 50 -5.12 -6.35 6.85
C GLU A 50 -6.25 -6.69 5.86
N THR A 51 -7.48 -6.30 6.18
CA THR A 51 -8.64 -6.52 5.30
C THR A 51 -8.46 -5.81 3.97
N LEU A 52 -8.00 -4.55 3.98
CA LEU A 52 -7.71 -3.81 2.76
C LEU A 52 -6.58 -4.45 1.95
N ALA A 53 -5.49 -4.87 2.61
CA ALA A 53 -4.36 -5.51 1.94
C ALA A 53 -4.78 -6.82 1.26
N GLN A 54 -5.60 -7.64 1.93
CA GLN A 54 -6.16 -8.88 1.37
C GLN A 54 -7.07 -8.61 0.18
N ALA A 55 -7.98 -7.63 0.30
CA ALA A 55 -8.87 -7.23 -0.78
C ALA A 55 -8.09 -6.72 -2.01
N HIS A 56 -7.05 -5.92 -1.79
CA HIS A 56 -6.19 -5.41 -2.87
C HIS A 56 -5.44 -6.54 -3.58
N ALA A 57 -4.90 -7.50 -2.82
CA ALA A 57 -4.23 -8.68 -3.38
C ALA A 57 -5.19 -9.56 -4.20
N ALA A 58 -6.45 -9.69 -3.78
CA ALA A 58 -7.47 -10.47 -4.46
C ALA A 58 -8.04 -9.78 -5.72
N ALA A 59 -7.85 -8.46 -5.87
CA ALA A 59 -8.38 -7.66 -6.97
C ALA A 59 -7.25 -7.08 -7.85
N PRO A 60 -6.54 -7.92 -8.62
CA PRO A 60 -5.45 -7.44 -9.47
C PRO A 60 -5.96 -6.45 -10.51
N ALA A 61 -5.12 -5.48 -10.87
CA ALA A 61 -5.42 -4.52 -11.93
C ALA A 61 -5.83 -5.26 -13.21
N PRO A 62 -6.94 -4.90 -13.88
CA PRO A 62 -7.34 -5.62 -15.07
C PRO A 62 -6.29 -5.49 -16.18
N THR A 63 -6.33 -6.36 -17.18
CA THR A 63 -5.27 -6.46 -18.19
C THR A 63 -5.52 -5.58 -19.42
N THR A 64 -6.76 -5.11 -19.60
CA THR A 64 -7.24 -4.39 -20.78
C THR A 64 -6.63 -3.00 -20.96
N TRP A 65 -6.30 -2.31 -19.86
CA TRP A 65 -5.63 -1.01 -19.85
C TRP A 65 -4.13 -1.08 -20.22
N ARG A 66 -3.51 -2.27 -20.30
CA ARG A 66 -2.11 -2.41 -20.75
C ARG A 66 -1.95 -2.30 -22.29
N ARG A 67 -2.86 -1.64 -23.00
CA ARG A 67 -2.70 -1.40 -24.45
C ARG A 67 -1.99 -0.09 -24.70
N ARG A 68 -0.65 -0.11 -24.62
CA ARG A 68 0.33 0.48 -25.56
C ARG A 68 1.75 -0.03 -25.23
N ARG A 69 2.02 -1.33 -25.36
CA ARG A 69 3.39 -1.72 -25.72
C ARG A 69 3.55 -1.41 -27.20
N ARG A 70 4.28 -0.34 -27.52
CA ARG A 70 4.76 -0.08 -28.88
C ARG A 70 5.52 -1.34 -29.34
N PRO A 71 5.11 -2.04 -30.40
CA PRO A 71 5.93 -3.13 -30.92
C PRO A 71 7.31 -2.56 -31.28
N ALA A 72 8.37 -3.26 -30.89
CA ALA A 72 9.71 -2.91 -31.32
C ALA A 72 9.73 -2.96 -32.85
N SER A 73 10.07 -1.84 -33.50
CA SER A 73 10.28 -1.82 -34.94
C SER A 73 11.35 -2.87 -35.29
N PRO A 74 11.16 -3.68 -36.35
CA PRO A 74 12.26 -4.43 -36.90
C PRO A 74 13.31 -3.44 -37.40
N VAL A 75 14.54 -3.57 -36.92
CA VAL A 75 15.71 -2.98 -37.58
C VAL A 75 15.90 -3.82 -38.85
N GLU A 76 15.59 -3.24 -40.01
CA GLU A 76 16.00 -3.80 -41.31
C GLU A 76 17.52 -3.63 -41.48
N ALA A 77 18.17 -4.70 -41.95
CA ALA A 77 19.55 -4.75 -42.40
C ALA A 77 19.58 -5.34 -43.80
#